data_AF-A0AAI8IP11-F1
#
_entry.id   AF-A0AAI8IP11-F1
#
_cell.length_a   1.000
_cell.length_b   1.000
_cell.length_c   1.000
_cell.angle_alpha   90.00
_cell.angle_beta   90.00
_cell.angle_gamma   90.00
#
_symmetry.space_group_name_H-M   'P 1'
#
loop_
_entity.id
_entity.type
_entity.pdbx_description
1 polymer ?
#
loop_
_entity_poly.entity_id
_entity_poly.type
_entity_poly.pdbx_seq_one_letter_code
_entity_poly.pdbx_strand_id
1 'polypeptide(L)'
;MTSDLDFYAHVATRGEVLGAGIGTQPAQWEAALGTDHLDTEEADLLRRDYGLVELSFQRDDDAWPCFGVSLQVHRLSQDTASEVPAPLREVYGEFAPAVRFDQLTDAIAKLGHSVEPEPDAAGASAGIHRHRVPGSGVRIFVRVREGARWQADAVWRLSVSPAWWREAE
;
A
#
# COMPACT_ATOMS: atom_id res chain seq x y z
N MET A 1 15.41 -12.57 -9.81
CA MET A 1 13.93 -12.58 -9.80
C MET A 1 13.49 -11.63 -8.72
N THR A 2 12.65 -10.68 -9.07
CA THR A 2 12.01 -9.76 -8.13
C THR A 2 10.92 -10.54 -7.40
N SER A 3 10.84 -10.39 -6.08
CA SER A 3 9.89 -11.07 -5.19
C SER A 3 8.73 -10.16 -4.79
N ASP A 4 7.69 -10.71 -4.16
CA ASP A 4 6.62 -9.92 -3.53
C ASP A 4 7.17 -8.93 -2.48
N LEU A 5 8.16 -9.33 -1.68
CA LEU A 5 8.85 -8.44 -0.74
C LEU A 5 9.50 -7.24 -1.43
N ASP A 6 10.08 -7.44 -2.62
CA ASP A 6 10.66 -6.34 -3.39
C ASP A 6 9.59 -5.37 -3.89
N PHE A 7 8.37 -5.84 -4.19
CA PHE A 7 7.23 -4.98 -4.50
C PHE A 7 6.86 -4.09 -3.32
N TYR A 8 6.68 -4.67 -2.13
CA TYR A 8 6.33 -3.89 -0.94
C TYR A 8 7.42 -2.90 -0.56
N ALA A 9 8.70 -3.28 -0.67
CA ALA A 9 9.82 -2.38 -0.40
C ALA A 9 9.89 -1.24 -1.43
N HIS A 10 9.61 -1.52 -2.70
CA HIS A 10 9.54 -0.50 -3.74
C HIS A 10 8.43 0.51 -3.46
N VAL A 11 7.22 0.04 -3.15
CA VAL A 11 6.10 0.92 -2.82
C VAL A 11 6.40 1.71 -1.55
N ALA A 12 6.95 1.08 -0.51
CA ALA A 12 7.31 1.75 0.75
C ALA A 12 8.34 2.87 0.57
N THR A 13 9.25 2.74 -0.39
CA THR A 13 10.34 3.70 -0.61
C THR A 13 9.99 4.77 -1.65
N ARG A 14 9.19 4.44 -2.66
CA ARG A 14 8.87 5.34 -3.77
C ARG A 14 7.44 5.87 -3.81
N GLY A 15 6.50 5.20 -3.14
CA GLY A 15 5.07 5.54 -3.21
C GLY A 15 4.43 5.25 -4.56
N GLU A 16 5.03 4.36 -5.36
CA GLU A 16 4.60 4.03 -6.72
C GLU A 16 4.40 2.52 -6.89
N VAL A 17 3.43 2.15 -7.73
CA VAL A 17 3.11 0.79 -8.14
C VAL A 17 3.31 0.71 -9.65
N LEU A 18 4.29 -0.08 -10.11
CA LEU A 18 4.66 -0.19 -11.53
C LEU A 18 4.90 1.18 -12.22
N GLY A 19 5.43 2.16 -11.48
CA GLY A 19 5.69 3.53 -11.97
C GLY A 19 4.48 4.47 -11.95
N ALA A 20 3.31 4.01 -11.52
CA ALA A 20 2.13 4.85 -11.28
C ALA A 20 2.04 5.23 -9.79
N GLY A 21 1.69 6.48 -9.52
CA GLY A 21 1.59 7.01 -8.16
C GLY A 21 0.56 8.14 -8.04
N ILE A 22 0.68 8.93 -6.98
CA ILE A 22 -0.15 10.12 -6.78
C ILE A 22 -0.09 11.05 -8.00
N GLY A 23 -1.23 11.62 -8.40
CA GLY A 23 -1.42 12.45 -9.58
C GLY A 23 -1.71 11.69 -10.88
N THR A 24 -1.45 10.38 -10.91
CA THR A 24 -1.68 9.53 -12.09
C THR A 24 -3.19 9.39 -12.35
N GLN A 25 -3.59 9.44 -13.63
CA GLN A 25 -5.00 9.37 -14.06
C GLN A 25 -5.54 7.93 -14.12
N PRO A 26 -6.86 7.70 -14.09
CA PRO A 26 -7.45 6.36 -14.09
C PRO A 26 -7.00 5.50 -15.28
N ALA A 27 -6.93 6.07 -16.48
CA ALA A 27 -6.49 5.35 -17.68
C ALA A 27 -5.02 4.89 -17.60
N GLN A 28 -4.15 5.65 -16.93
CA GLN A 28 -2.75 5.27 -16.74
C GLN A 28 -2.62 4.16 -15.69
N TRP A 29 -3.43 4.21 -14.64
CA TRP A 29 -3.52 3.11 -13.67
C TRP A 29 -4.04 1.83 -14.30
N GLU A 30 -5.04 1.93 -15.18
CA GLU A 30 -5.55 0.80 -15.95
C GLU A 30 -4.52 0.21 -16.90
N ALA A 31 -3.70 1.06 -17.54
CA ALA A 31 -2.59 0.59 -18.36
C ALA A 31 -1.52 -0.17 -17.54
N ALA A 32 -1.34 0.18 -16.26
CA ALA A 32 -0.37 -0.46 -15.38
C ALA A 32 -0.90 -1.75 -14.71
N LEU A 33 -2.16 -1.76 -14.27
CA LEU A 33 -2.74 -2.84 -13.46
C LEU A 33 -3.76 -3.71 -14.21
N GLY A 34 -4.13 -3.31 -15.42
CA GLY A 34 -5.15 -3.97 -16.22
C GLY A 34 -6.55 -3.40 -15.98
N THR A 35 -7.55 -4.04 -16.59
CA THR A 35 -8.95 -3.62 -16.59
C THR A 35 -9.80 -4.29 -15.52
N ASP A 36 -9.24 -5.23 -14.75
CA ASP A 36 -9.96 -5.99 -13.73
C ASP A 36 -10.01 -5.20 -12.41
N HIS A 37 -11.01 -4.33 -12.28
CA HIS A 37 -11.22 -3.51 -11.10
C HIS A 37 -12.71 -3.27 -10.84
N LEU A 38 -13.00 -2.85 -9.60
CA LEU A 38 -14.31 -2.39 -9.19
C LEU A 38 -14.25 -0.90 -8.89
N ASP A 39 -15.06 -0.12 -9.59
CA ASP A 39 -15.23 1.31 -9.34
C ASP A 39 -16.41 1.57 -8.40
N THR A 40 -16.21 2.51 -7.48
CA THR A 40 -17.26 3.08 -6.62
C THR A 40 -17.14 4.59 -6.69
N GLU A 41 -18.16 5.23 -7.26
CA GLU A 41 -18.22 6.69 -7.44
C GLU A 41 -19.18 7.32 -6.44
N GLU A 42 -18.75 8.41 -5.80
CA GLU A 42 -19.55 9.24 -4.92
C GLU A 42 -19.23 10.72 -5.16
N ALA A 43 -20.15 11.45 -5.79
CA ALA A 43 -19.98 12.85 -6.19
C ALA A 43 -18.69 13.08 -7.01
N ASP A 44 -17.71 13.76 -6.43
CA ASP A 44 -16.42 14.07 -7.06
C ASP A 44 -15.30 13.13 -6.58
N LEU A 45 -15.65 11.98 -6.00
CA LEU A 45 -14.72 10.95 -5.55
C LEU A 45 -14.95 9.65 -6.33
N LEU A 46 -13.84 9.05 -6.76
CA LEU A 46 -13.82 7.72 -7.35
C LEU A 46 -12.86 6.85 -6.56
N ARG A 47 -13.36 5.71 -6.06
CA ARG A 47 -12.53 4.64 -5.52
C ARG A 47 -12.45 3.52 -6.55
N ARG A 48 -11.23 3.13 -6.92
CA ARG A 48 -10.97 1.98 -7.78
C ARG A 48 -10.26 0.88 -7.00
N ASP A 49 -10.85 -0.31 -6.96
CA ASP A 49 -10.36 -1.45 -6.19
C ASP A 49 -9.90 -2.58 -7.12
N TYR A 50 -8.60 -2.88 -7.09
CA TYR A 50 -7.95 -3.98 -7.81
C TYR A 50 -7.65 -5.18 -6.89
N GLY A 51 -8.28 -5.27 -5.72
CA GLY A 51 -7.98 -6.25 -4.67
C GLY A 51 -6.87 -5.75 -3.75
N LEU A 52 -5.61 -6.09 -4.07
CA LEU A 52 -4.43 -5.70 -3.31
C LEU A 52 -4.17 -4.19 -3.41
N VAL A 53 -4.46 -3.57 -4.56
CA VAL A 53 -4.24 -2.14 -4.79
C VAL A 53 -5.58 -1.42 -4.83
N GLU A 54 -5.75 -0.45 -3.94
CA GLU A 54 -6.91 0.43 -3.91
C GLU A 54 -6.47 1.86 -4.17
N LEU A 55 -7.18 2.55 -5.04
CA LEU A 55 -6.88 3.90 -5.51
C LEU A 55 -8.04 4.82 -5.17
N SER A 56 -7.71 6.05 -4.80
CA SER A 56 -8.66 7.13 -4.59
C SER A 56 -8.34 8.28 -5.52
N PHE A 57 -9.35 8.73 -6.25
CA PHE A 57 -9.30 9.85 -7.18
C PHE A 57 -10.29 10.90 -6.75
N GLN A 58 -9.94 12.16 -6.98
CA GLN A 58 -10.81 13.29 -6.75
C GLN A 58 -10.91 14.06 -8.07
N ARG A 59 -12.12 14.42 -8.48
CA ARG A 59 -12.32 15.22 -9.67
C ARG A 59 -11.71 16.61 -9.45
N ASP A 60 -10.94 17.04 -10.44
CA ASP A 60 -10.37 18.39 -10.56
C ASP A 60 -10.58 18.85 -12.01
N ASP A 61 -11.60 19.70 -12.21
CA ASP A 61 -12.15 20.03 -13.53
C ASP A 61 -12.47 18.76 -14.37
N ASP A 62 -11.80 18.59 -15.50
CA ASP A 62 -11.93 17.46 -16.42
C ASP A 62 -10.98 16.30 -16.09
N ALA A 63 -10.17 16.42 -15.03
CA ALA A 63 -9.19 15.43 -14.61
C ALA A 63 -9.63 14.67 -13.35
N TRP A 64 -9.05 13.49 -13.16
CA TRP A 64 -9.22 12.66 -11.97
C TRP A 64 -7.84 12.27 -11.43
N PRO A 65 -7.06 13.22 -10.88
CA PRO A 65 -5.78 12.88 -10.27
C PRO A 65 -5.97 11.90 -9.10
N CYS A 66 -5.15 10.85 -9.06
CA CYS A 66 -5.06 9.98 -7.91
C CYS A 66 -4.53 10.77 -6.70
N PHE A 67 -5.28 10.81 -5.61
CA PHE A 67 -4.83 11.46 -4.37
C PHE A 67 -4.52 10.45 -3.26
N GLY A 68 -4.81 9.17 -3.46
CA GLY A 68 -4.55 8.11 -2.49
C GLY A 68 -4.25 6.78 -3.14
N VAL A 69 -3.19 6.12 -2.69
CA VAL A 69 -2.84 4.74 -3.05
C VAL A 69 -2.73 3.92 -1.77
N SER A 70 -3.35 2.74 -1.76
CA SER A 70 -3.39 1.85 -0.62
C SER A 70 -3.12 0.41 -1.04
N LEU A 71 -2.21 -0.27 -0.33
CA LEU A 71 -2.03 -1.71 -0.45
C LEU A 71 -2.78 -2.43 0.67
N GLN A 72 -3.78 -3.23 0.34
CA GLN A 72 -4.64 -3.95 1.27
C GLN A 72 -4.05 -5.34 1.61
N VAL A 73 -2.83 -5.39 2.14
CA VAL A 73 -2.04 -6.63 2.38
C VAL A 73 -2.83 -7.68 3.17
N HIS A 74 -3.65 -7.27 4.13
CA HIS A 74 -4.48 -8.17 4.92
C HIS A 74 -5.48 -9.02 4.12
N ARG A 75 -5.92 -8.57 2.93
CA ARG A 75 -6.84 -9.31 2.06
C ARG A 75 -6.19 -10.58 1.48
N LEU A 76 -4.87 -10.60 1.34
CA LEU A 76 -4.12 -11.75 0.85
C LEU A 76 -4.26 -13.00 1.73
N SER A 77 -4.64 -12.84 2.99
CA SER A 77 -4.93 -13.98 3.87
C SER A 77 -6.22 -14.74 3.49
N GLN A 78 -7.08 -14.14 2.67
CA GLN A 78 -8.36 -14.72 2.24
C GLN A 78 -8.21 -15.44 0.90
N ASP A 79 -7.65 -14.76 -0.11
CA ASP A 79 -7.41 -15.32 -1.44
C ASP A 79 -6.28 -14.55 -2.15
N THR A 80 -5.07 -15.13 -2.23
CA THR A 80 -3.95 -14.46 -2.91
C THR A 80 -4.10 -14.43 -4.44
N ALA A 81 -4.80 -15.39 -5.04
CA ALA A 81 -4.86 -15.53 -6.48
C ALA A 81 -5.85 -14.53 -7.11
N SER A 82 -6.98 -14.30 -6.43
CA SER A 82 -8.00 -13.33 -6.86
C SER A 82 -7.67 -11.90 -6.47
N GLU A 83 -6.93 -11.68 -5.39
CA GLU A 83 -6.67 -10.32 -4.89
C GLU A 83 -5.47 -9.64 -5.55
N VAL A 84 -4.61 -10.36 -6.27
CA VAL A 84 -3.39 -9.76 -6.87
C VAL A 84 -3.55 -9.54 -8.37
N PRO A 85 -3.50 -8.27 -8.84
CA PRO A 85 -3.49 -7.93 -10.26
C PRO A 85 -2.50 -8.76 -11.07
N ALA A 86 -2.93 -9.26 -12.23
CA ALA A 86 -2.08 -10.10 -13.08
C ALA A 86 -0.74 -9.43 -13.43
N PRO A 87 -0.66 -8.12 -13.78
CA PRO A 87 0.62 -7.47 -14.05
C PRO A 87 1.60 -7.50 -12.86
N LEU A 88 1.10 -7.46 -11.62
CA LEU A 88 1.96 -7.57 -10.44
C LEU A 88 2.52 -8.99 -10.30
N ARG A 89 1.71 -10.02 -10.56
CA ARG A 89 2.16 -11.41 -10.53
C ARG A 89 3.18 -11.72 -11.63
N GLU A 90 3.04 -11.10 -12.80
CA GLU A 90 3.98 -11.24 -13.91
C GLU A 90 5.37 -10.66 -13.57
N VAL A 91 5.42 -9.54 -12.83
CA VAL A 91 6.68 -8.86 -12.49
C VAL A 91 7.33 -9.41 -11.21
N TYR A 92 6.53 -9.73 -10.19
CA TYR A 92 7.00 -10.06 -8.84
C TYR A 92 6.76 -11.51 -8.42
N GLY A 93 6.10 -12.31 -9.25
CA GLY A 93 5.79 -13.71 -8.98
C GLY A 93 4.61 -13.89 -8.03
N GLU A 94 4.61 -15.00 -7.29
CA GLU A 94 3.56 -15.30 -6.32
C GLU A 94 3.70 -14.44 -5.06
N PHE A 95 2.56 -13.99 -4.54
CA PHE A 95 2.48 -13.19 -3.32
C PHE A 95 2.16 -14.07 -2.13
N ALA A 96 2.90 -13.88 -1.03
CA ALA A 96 2.62 -14.57 0.21
C ALA A 96 1.29 -14.09 0.83
N PRO A 97 0.55 -14.96 1.55
CA PRO A 97 -0.71 -14.59 2.21
C PRO A 97 -0.53 -13.61 3.38
N ALA A 98 0.72 -13.38 3.81
CA ALA A 98 1.08 -12.41 4.83
C ALA A 98 2.52 -11.95 4.63
N VAL A 99 2.79 -10.68 4.97
CA VAL A 99 4.12 -10.08 4.90
C VAL A 99 4.61 -9.81 6.32
N ARG A 100 5.76 -10.37 6.68
CA ARG A 100 6.37 -10.08 7.98
C ARG A 100 7.04 -8.71 7.95
N PHE A 101 6.83 -7.95 9.01
CA PHE A 101 7.34 -6.58 9.09
C PHE A 101 8.88 -6.51 9.17
N ASP A 102 9.52 -7.49 9.83
CA ASP A 102 10.98 -7.59 9.89
C ASP A 102 11.61 -7.82 8.50
N GLN A 103 11.04 -8.73 7.71
CA GLN A 103 11.47 -8.99 6.34
C GLN A 103 11.29 -7.78 5.42
N LEU A 104 10.17 -7.05 5.56
CA LEU A 104 9.96 -5.81 4.82
C LEU A 104 11.00 -4.75 5.22
N THR A 105 11.29 -4.63 6.50
CA THR A 105 12.30 -3.67 7.00
C THR A 105 13.69 -4.00 6.46
N ASP A 106 14.09 -5.28 6.45
CA ASP A 106 15.35 -5.73 5.85
C ASP A 106 15.41 -5.44 4.35
N ALA A 107 14.31 -5.63 3.62
CA ALA A 107 14.22 -5.31 2.19
C ALA A 107 14.37 -3.80 1.93
N ILE A 108 13.71 -2.96 2.74
CA ILE A 108 13.83 -1.50 2.68
C ILE A 108 15.27 -1.06 3.01
N ALA A 109 15.91 -1.68 4.00
CA ALA A 109 17.30 -1.40 4.36
C ALA A 109 18.29 -1.74 3.22
N LYS A 110 18.04 -2.81 2.47
CA LYS A 110 18.84 -3.15 1.27
C LYS A 110 18.72 -2.11 0.15
N LEU A 111 17.63 -1.34 0.13
CA LEU A 111 17.45 -0.20 -0.78
C LEU A 111 18.09 1.10 -0.25
N GLY A 112 18.72 1.08 0.93
CA GLY A 112 19.39 2.23 1.53
C GLY A 112 18.47 3.15 2.35
N HIS A 113 17.27 2.67 2.71
CA HIS A 113 16.29 3.43 3.49
C HIS A 113 16.11 2.85 4.91
N SER A 114 15.64 3.67 5.83
CA SER A 114 15.25 3.26 7.19
C SER A 114 13.75 3.33 7.38
N VAL A 115 13.23 2.47 8.27
CA VAL A 115 11.84 2.52 8.73
C VAL A 115 11.83 3.10 10.14
N GLU A 116 11.01 4.12 10.36
CA GLU A 116 10.87 4.79 11.65
C GLU A 116 9.46 4.59 12.20
N PRO A 117 9.29 4.41 13.53
CA PRO A 117 7.96 4.49 14.14
C PRO A 117 7.39 5.90 13.96
N GLU A 118 6.11 5.99 13.61
CA GLU A 118 5.37 7.25 13.54
C GLU A 118 4.27 7.23 14.61
N PRO A 119 4.40 8.01 15.70
CA PRO A 119 3.39 8.02 16.74
C PRO A 119 2.03 8.46 16.16
N ASP A 120 0.97 7.85 16.68
CA ASP A 120 -0.39 8.24 16.33
C ASP A 120 -0.79 9.44 17.21
N ALA A 121 -1.09 10.59 16.60
CA ALA A 121 -1.46 11.81 17.32
C ALA A 121 -2.83 11.67 18.02
N ALA A 122 -3.65 10.71 17.59
CA ALA A 122 -5.00 10.47 18.09
C ALA A 122 -5.23 8.99 18.43
N GLY A 123 -4.46 8.47 19.40
CA GLY A 123 -4.78 7.23 20.11
C GLY A 123 -4.83 5.99 19.21
N ALA A 124 -3.72 5.25 19.17
CA ALA A 124 -3.59 4.00 18.42
C ALA A 124 -4.87 3.13 18.49
N SER A 125 -5.41 2.78 17.32
CA SER A 125 -6.34 1.65 17.24
C SER A 125 -5.65 0.44 17.87
N ALA A 126 -6.24 -0.10 18.94
CA ALA A 126 -5.61 -1.14 19.75
C ALA A 126 -5.09 -2.28 18.85
N GLY A 127 -3.76 -2.47 18.82
CA GLY A 127 -3.10 -3.53 18.04
C GLY A 127 -2.65 -3.16 16.62
N ILE A 128 -2.68 -1.89 16.19
CA ILE A 128 -2.02 -1.43 14.95
C ILE A 128 -0.99 -0.36 15.24
N HIS A 129 0.25 -0.59 14.78
CA HIS A 129 1.35 0.35 14.84
C HIS A 129 1.59 0.97 13.47
N ARG A 130 1.95 2.27 13.47
CA ARG A 130 2.25 3.02 12.26
C ARG A 130 3.75 3.29 12.19
N HIS A 131 4.29 3.08 11.00
CA HIS A 131 5.68 3.35 10.66
C HIS A 131 5.75 4.15 9.35
N ARG A 132 6.88 4.77 9.08
CA ARG A 132 7.13 5.52 7.86
C ARG A 132 8.53 5.27 7.32
N VAL A 133 8.70 5.45 6.02
CA VAL A 133 10.01 5.63 5.39
C VAL A 133 10.19 7.13 5.14
N PRO A 134 11.16 7.80 5.79
CA PRO A 134 11.38 9.23 5.61
C PRO A 134 11.51 9.63 4.14
N GLY A 135 10.84 10.71 3.75
CA GLY A 135 10.87 11.25 2.38
C GLY A 135 9.99 10.52 1.35
N SER A 136 9.41 9.36 1.67
CA SER A 136 8.55 8.61 0.73
C SER A 136 7.09 9.07 0.72
N GLY A 137 6.62 9.69 1.80
CA GLY A 137 5.19 9.96 2.04
C GLY A 137 4.35 8.73 2.41
N VAL A 138 4.94 7.52 2.38
CA VAL A 138 4.26 6.24 2.62
C VAL A 138 4.23 5.90 4.10
N ARG A 139 3.08 5.43 4.57
CA ARG A 139 2.84 4.88 5.90
C ARG A 139 2.66 3.37 5.81
N ILE A 140 3.32 2.67 6.71
CA ILE A 140 3.23 1.21 6.88
C ILE A 140 2.45 0.96 8.16
N PHE A 141 1.33 0.26 8.04
CA PHE A 141 0.48 -0.14 9.15
C PHE A 141 0.78 -1.60 9.46
N VAL A 142 1.13 -1.86 10.71
CA VAL A 142 1.60 -3.16 11.18
C VAL A 142 0.65 -3.62 12.27
N ARG A 143 0.05 -4.81 12.09
CA ARG A 143 -0.80 -5.41 13.10
C ARG A 143 0.08 -6.17 14.10
N VAL A 144 0.01 -5.75 15.36
CA VAL A 144 0.65 -6.45 16.48
C VAL A 144 -0.35 -7.46 17.03
N ARG A 145 0.06 -8.72 17.09
CA ARG A 145 -0.73 -9.77 17.76
C ARG A 145 -0.41 -9.75 19.26
N GLU A 146 -1.40 -9.50 20.10
CA GLU A 146 -1.26 -9.68 21.53
C GLU A 146 -1.27 -11.19 21.88
N GLY A 147 -0.14 -11.71 22.37
CA GLY A 147 -0.05 -13.04 23.01
C GLY A 147 0.96 -14.03 22.41
N ALA A 148 1.84 -14.53 23.29
CA ALA A 148 2.73 -15.71 23.19
C ALA A 148 3.62 -15.91 21.93
N ARG A 149 4.73 -15.17 21.94
CA ARG A 149 6.13 -15.65 21.83
C ARG A 149 6.74 -16.11 20.51
N TRP A 150 6.03 -16.35 19.40
CA TRP A 150 6.71 -16.80 18.15
C TRP A 150 6.08 -16.38 16.80
N GLN A 151 5.18 -15.40 16.75
CA GLN A 151 4.63 -14.91 15.47
C GLN A 151 5.01 -13.44 15.27
N ALA A 152 5.76 -13.17 14.20
CA ALA A 152 6.24 -11.84 13.86
C ALA A 152 5.08 -10.89 13.52
N ASP A 153 5.29 -9.60 13.78
CA ASP A 153 4.35 -8.56 13.38
C ASP A 153 4.11 -8.60 11.87
N ALA A 154 2.84 -8.46 11.47
CA ALA A 154 2.44 -8.57 10.08
C ALA A 154 2.05 -7.22 9.52
N VAL A 155 2.52 -6.93 8.32
CA VAL A 155 2.09 -5.75 7.56
C VAL A 155 0.61 -5.91 7.23
N TRP A 156 -0.18 -4.94 7.68
CA TRP A 156 -1.62 -4.89 7.47
C TRP A 156 -1.98 -4.12 6.21
N ARG A 157 -1.31 -2.98 6.00
CA ARG A 157 -1.58 -2.04 4.92
C ARG A 157 -0.37 -1.13 4.67
N LEU A 158 -0.15 -0.73 3.41
CA LEU A 158 0.69 0.44 3.09
C LEU A 158 -0.19 1.53 2.49
N SER A 159 0.12 2.79 2.72
CA SER A 159 -0.67 3.89 2.17
C SER A 159 0.11 5.16 1.95
N VAL A 160 -0.18 5.83 0.84
CA VAL A 160 0.34 7.16 0.53
C VAL A 160 -0.82 8.05 0.09
N SER A 161 -0.89 9.23 0.68
CA SER A 161 -1.80 10.30 0.29
C SER A 161 -1.37 11.58 0.99
N PRO A 162 -0.99 12.63 0.26
CA PRO A 162 -0.77 13.94 0.87
C PRO A 162 -2.01 14.49 1.57
N ALA A 163 -3.22 14.07 1.17
CA ALA A 163 -4.47 14.53 1.76
C ALA A 163 -4.78 13.88 3.12
N TRP A 164 -4.44 12.60 3.32
CA TRP A 164 -4.72 11.88 4.58
C TRP A 164 -3.89 12.37 5.76
N TRP A 165 -2.76 13.03 5.52
CA TRP A 165 -1.78 13.37 6.56
C TRP A 165 -1.81 14.85 6.96
N ARG A 166 -2.63 15.69 6.29
CA ARG A 166 -2.70 17.14 6.54
C ARG A 166 -3.25 17.54 7.91
N GLU A 167 -3.73 16.61 8.72
CA GLU A 167 -4.18 16.87 10.10
C GLU A 167 -3.14 16.49 11.18
N ALA A 168 -1.91 16.11 10.80
CA ALA A 168 -0.88 15.64 11.75
C ALA A 168 0.39 16.53 11.81
N GLU A 169 0.39 17.72 11.21
CA GLU A 169 1.48 18.72 11.33
C GLU A 169 1.11 19.90 12.23
#